data_AF-A0A3C0Z845-F1
#
_entry.id   AF-A0A3C0Z845-F1
#
_cell.length_a   1.000
_cell.length_b   1.000
_cell.length_c   1.000
_cell.angle_alpha   90.00
_cell.angle_beta   90.00
_cell.angle_gamma   90.00
#
_symmetry.space_group_name_H-M   'P 1'
#
loop_
_entity.id
_entity.type
_entity.pdbx_description
1 polymer ?
#
loop_
_entity_poly.entity_id
_entity_poly.type
_entity_poly.pdbx_seq_one_letter_code
_entity_poly.pdbx_strand_id
1 'polypeptide(L)'
;VNFNGTFGPYSVNENGVRVNRYAIKDGSLARLTNFGLSFDYSLNPKAAKSRNNNIDSLRKEMTGAGMTPEQAQALARISSDPNAFVDFNIPWNLAASFSFNMAKSFNSSTRRMQSQITSTLNLHGDFSVTPKWKVTFQSGYDFKQKEVVMTSFNIYRDLHCWDMSFGWMPFGRFRSYNVTIRAKASILQDLKLTKRASSGGSYF
;
A
#
# COMPACT_ATOMS: atom_id res chain seq x y z
N VAL A 1 -3.08 9.18 9.60
CA VAL A 1 -2.42 10.46 9.28
C VAL A 1 -1.49 10.80 10.41
N ASN A 2 -0.23 11.14 10.11
CA ASN A 2 0.76 11.55 11.10
C ASN A 2 1.38 12.88 10.66
N PHE A 3 1.64 13.77 11.61
CA PHE A 3 2.30 15.04 11.33
C PHE A 3 3.25 15.43 12.46
N ASN A 4 4.32 16.13 12.13
CA ASN A 4 5.27 16.67 13.08
C ASN A 4 5.79 18.03 12.59
N GLY A 5 6.27 18.85 13.51
CA GLY A 5 6.91 20.11 13.16
C GLY A 5 7.73 20.67 14.30
N THR A 6 8.76 21.44 13.95
CA THR A 6 9.60 22.13 14.92
C THR A 6 9.51 23.63 14.69
N PHE A 7 9.22 24.36 15.76
CA PHE A 7 9.09 25.81 15.75
C PHE A 7 10.16 26.43 16.65
N GLY A 8 10.95 27.36 16.11
CA GLY A 8 11.92 28.14 16.86
C GLY A 8 11.31 29.47 17.32
N PRO A 9 11.42 29.86 18.60
CA PRO A 9 10.88 31.12 19.09
C PRO A 9 11.73 32.35 18.69
N TYR A 10 12.96 32.13 18.19
CA TYR A 10 13.93 33.17 17.89
C TYR A 10 14.09 33.42 16.39
N SER A 11 14.36 34.68 16.05
CA SER A 11 14.68 35.17 14.71
C SER A 11 16.08 34.78 14.26
N VAL A 12 16.33 34.93 12.95
CA VAL A 12 17.64 34.74 12.33
C VAL A 12 18.10 36.04 11.68
N ASN A 13 19.40 36.32 11.70
CA ASN A 13 19.98 37.45 10.99
C ASN A 13 20.20 37.15 9.50
N GLU A 14 20.77 38.11 8.78
CA GLU A 14 21.10 38.02 7.35
C GLU A 14 22.07 36.87 7.01
N ASN A 15 22.79 36.36 8.01
CA ASN A 15 23.72 35.24 7.89
C ASN A 15 23.09 33.89 8.29
N GLY A 16 21.78 33.86 8.56
CA GLY A 16 21.06 32.65 8.96
C GLY A 16 21.32 32.21 10.40
N VAL A 17 22.04 33.01 11.19
CA VAL A 17 22.37 32.71 12.58
C VAL A 17 21.23 33.17 13.48
N ARG A 18 20.84 32.31 14.43
CA ARG A 18 19.84 32.63 15.44
C ARG A 18 20.32 33.81 16.29
N VAL A 19 19.48 34.83 16.42
CA VAL A 19 19.75 35.98 17.29
C VAL A 19 18.83 35.97 18.51
N ASN A 20 19.25 36.62 19.59
CA ASN A 20 18.44 36.75 20.82
C ASN A 20 17.31 37.80 20.64
N ARG A 21 16.45 37.55 19.65
CA ARG A 21 15.26 38.34 19.32
C ARG A 21 14.13 37.36 19.05
N TYR A 22 12.99 37.56 19.68
CA TYR A 22 11.83 36.72 19.45
C TYR A 22 11.21 36.98 18.07
N ALA A 23 10.82 35.90 17.39
CA ALA A 23 10.17 35.96 16.06
C ALA A 23 8.88 36.79 16.08
N ILE A 24 8.19 36.85 17.23
CA ILE A 24 6.96 37.63 17.42
C ILE A 24 7.23 39.13 17.21
N LYS A 25 8.43 39.61 17.58
CA LYS A 25 8.83 41.01 17.34
C LYS A 25 9.00 41.32 15.86
N ASP A 26 9.23 40.32 15.03
CA ASP A 26 9.32 40.42 13.57
C ASP A 26 8.00 40.01 12.87
N GLY A 27 6.89 39.90 13.62
CA GLY A 27 5.55 39.65 13.09
C GLY A 27 5.18 38.18 12.89
N SER A 28 6.03 37.22 13.27
CA SER A 28 5.74 35.77 13.15
C SER A 28 5.62 35.11 14.52
N LEU A 29 4.55 34.35 14.77
CA LEU A 29 4.34 33.68 16.06
C LEU A 29 5.51 32.78 16.49
N ALA A 30 6.04 31.99 15.56
CA ALA A 30 7.28 31.26 15.71
C ALA A 30 7.82 30.91 14.31
N ARG A 31 9.12 30.60 14.22
CA ARG A 31 9.74 30.21 12.95
C ARG A 31 9.63 28.71 12.75
N LEU A 32 8.81 28.27 11.81
CA LEU A 32 8.77 26.87 11.38
C LEU A 32 10.11 26.48 10.73
N THR A 33 10.81 25.52 11.31
CA THR A 33 12.12 25.03 10.84
C THR A 33 12.01 23.73 10.07
N ASN A 34 11.12 22.85 10.52
CA ASN A 34 10.88 21.55 9.90
C ASN A 34 9.40 21.20 10.03
N PHE A 35 8.84 20.55 9.02
CA PHE A 35 7.49 20.02 9.02
C PHE A 35 7.44 18.70 8.26
N GLY A 36 6.86 17.68 8.85
CA GLY A 36 6.60 16.39 8.24
C GLY A 36 5.12 16.04 8.30
N LEU A 37 4.60 15.47 7.23
CA LEU A 37 3.24 14.97 7.13
C LEU A 37 3.27 13.64 6.36
N SER A 38 2.60 12.62 6.89
CA SER A 38 2.39 11.36 6.19
C SER A 38 0.93 10.92 6.27
N PHE A 39 0.46 10.33 5.17
CA PHE A 39 -0.89 9.85 5.01
C PHE A 39 -0.85 8.49 4.34
N ASP A 40 -1.39 7.46 4.99
CA ASP A 40 -1.47 6.10 4.47
C ASP A 40 -2.94 5.70 4.37
N TYR A 41 -3.30 5.07 3.24
CA TYR A 41 -4.64 4.60 2.97
C TYR A 41 -4.59 3.21 2.36
N SER A 42 -5.53 2.35 2.72
CA SER A 42 -5.63 0.97 2.21
C SER A 42 -7.09 0.59 2.01
N LEU A 43 -7.37 -0.05 0.88
CA LEU A 43 -8.66 -0.53 0.44
C LEU A 43 -8.56 -2.03 0.13
N ASN A 44 -9.45 -2.81 0.76
CA ASN A 44 -9.59 -4.24 0.53
C ASN A 44 -11.08 -4.62 0.67
N PRO A 45 -11.83 -4.70 -0.44
CA PRO A 45 -13.27 -4.98 -0.40
C PRO A 45 -13.62 -6.35 0.15
N LYS A 46 -12.77 -7.37 -0.04
CA LYS A 46 -13.02 -8.71 0.52
C LYS A 46 -12.95 -8.69 2.04
N ALA A 47 -11.97 -7.99 2.61
CA ALA A 47 -11.89 -7.80 4.05
C ALA A 47 -13.09 -7.00 4.58
N ALA A 48 -13.54 -5.97 3.85
CA ALA A 48 -14.73 -5.20 4.20
C ALA A 48 -16.01 -6.06 4.18
N LYS A 49 -16.23 -6.85 3.11
CA LYS A 49 -17.37 -7.77 2.98
C LYS A 49 -17.36 -8.85 4.07
N SER A 50 -16.20 -9.45 4.36
CA SER A 50 -16.06 -10.42 5.45
C SER A 50 -16.39 -9.80 6.81
N ARG A 51 -15.98 -8.55 7.05
CA ARG A 51 -16.32 -7.84 8.29
C ARG A 51 -17.83 -7.61 8.38
N ASN A 52 -18.47 -7.15 7.30
CA ASN A 52 -19.90 -6.89 7.28
C ASN A 52 -20.72 -8.17 7.50
N ASN A 53 -20.35 -9.27 6.84
CA ASN A 53 -21.00 -10.57 7.05
C ASN A 53 -20.91 -11.04 8.51
N ASN A 54 -19.74 -10.84 9.16
CA ASN A 54 -19.56 -11.18 10.57
C ASN A 54 -20.44 -10.30 11.49
N ILE A 55 -20.60 -9.01 11.16
CA ILE A 55 -21.48 -8.09 11.89
C ILE A 55 -22.95 -8.50 11.70
N ASP A 56 -23.34 -8.87 10.48
CA ASP A 56 -24.71 -9.32 10.18
C ASP A 56 -25.04 -10.64 10.89
N SER A 57 -24.09 -11.58 10.96
CA SER A 57 -24.28 -12.81 11.75
C SER A 57 -24.42 -12.52 13.24
N LEU A 58 -23.58 -11.63 13.79
CA LEU A 58 -23.67 -11.19 15.19
C LEU A 58 -24.99 -10.47 15.47
N ARG A 59 -25.46 -9.64 14.54
CA ARG A 59 -26.78 -8.98 14.62
C ARG A 59 -27.89 -10.02 14.69
N LYS A 60 -27.88 -11.00 13.78
CA LYS A 60 -28.91 -12.04 13.71
C LYS A 60 -28.96 -12.87 15.00
N GLU A 61 -27.82 -13.21 15.56
CA GLU A 61 -27.69 -13.93 16.84
C GLU A 61 -28.23 -13.10 18.00
N MET A 62 -27.85 -11.81 18.09
CA MET A 62 -28.31 -10.91 19.17
C MET A 62 -29.80 -10.55 19.07
N THR A 63 -30.35 -10.42 17.86
CA THR A 63 -31.80 -10.20 17.68
C THR A 63 -32.62 -11.42 18.07
N GLY A 64 -32.06 -12.63 17.98
CA GLY A 64 -32.72 -13.86 18.44
C GLY A 64 -32.67 -14.05 19.96
N ALA A 65 -31.76 -13.38 20.66
CA ALA A 65 -31.54 -13.51 22.10
C ALA A 65 -32.21 -12.41 22.96
N GLY A 66 -32.93 -11.45 22.35
CA GLY A 66 -33.54 -10.32 23.06
C GLY A 66 -32.53 -9.20 23.32
N MET A 67 -32.51 -8.22 22.41
CA MET A 67 -31.48 -7.17 22.36
C MET A 67 -31.77 -6.02 23.32
N THR A 68 -30.78 -5.55 24.09
CA THR A 68 -30.94 -4.34 24.91
C THR A 68 -30.83 -3.06 24.05
N PRO A 69 -31.39 -1.92 24.50
CA PRO A 69 -31.29 -0.64 23.77
C PRO A 69 -29.85 -0.19 23.49
N GLU A 70 -28.92 -0.45 24.41
CA GLU A 70 -27.50 -0.13 24.28
C GLU A 70 -26.82 -1.00 23.23
N GLN A 71 -27.19 -2.28 23.16
CA GLN A 71 -26.71 -3.22 22.14
C GLN A 71 -27.22 -2.83 20.75
N ALA A 72 -28.48 -2.43 20.64
CA ALA A 72 -29.06 -1.96 19.38
C ALA A 72 -28.35 -0.71 18.85
N GLN A 73 -28.00 0.23 19.74
CA GLN A 73 -27.24 1.44 19.37
C GLN A 73 -25.77 1.14 19.02
N ALA A 74 -25.12 0.21 19.73
CA ALA A 74 -23.77 -0.22 19.40
C ALA A 74 -23.71 -0.86 18.00
N LEU A 75 -24.68 -1.71 17.65
CA LEU A 75 -24.75 -2.31 16.32
C LEU A 75 -25.12 -1.32 15.21
N ALA A 76 -25.96 -0.32 15.48
CA ALA A 76 -26.28 0.73 14.51
C ALA A 76 -25.06 1.57 14.12
N ARG A 77 -24.13 1.81 15.07
CA ARG A 77 -22.86 2.51 14.79
C ARG A 77 -21.93 1.69 13.91
N ILE A 78 -21.93 0.37 14.08
CA ILE A 78 -21.11 -0.57 13.30
C ILE A 78 -21.65 -0.74 11.87
N SER A 79 -22.98 -0.70 11.69
CA SER A 79 -23.67 -0.92 10.41
C SER A 79 -23.70 0.28 9.44
N SER A 80 -23.15 1.43 9.82
CA SER A 80 -23.24 2.68 9.04
C SER A 80 -22.23 2.81 7.89
N ASP A 81 -21.61 1.70 7.45
CA ASP A 81 -20.55 1.70 6.43
C ASP A 81 -21.12 1.94 5.01
N PRO A 82 -20.77 3.06 4.34
CA PRO A 82 -21.22 3.39 2.98
C PRO A 82 -20.78 2.39 1.89
N ASN A 83 -19.90 1.43 2.20
CA ASN A 83 -19.45 0.39 1.26
C ASN A 83 -20.38 -0.84 1.18
N ALA A 84 -21.50 -0.87 1.92
CA ALA A 84 -22.40 -2.02 1.97
C ALA A 84 -23.18 -2.32 0.68
N PHE A 85 -23.09 -1.47 -0.35
CA PHE A 85 -23.89 -1.58 -1.57
C PHE A 85 -23.13 -1.92 -2.86
N VAL A 86 -21.86 -2.31 -2.77
CA VAL A 86 -21.11 -2.68 -3.99
C VAL A 86 -20.61 -4.12 -3.91
N ASP A 87 -21.25 -5.00 -4.68
CA ASP A 87 -20.84 -6.40 -4.83
C ASP A 87 -19.58 -6.51 -5.72
N PHE A 88 -18.43 -6.12 -5.16
CA PHE A 88 -17.14 -6.31 -5.80
C PHE A 88 -16.69 -7.77 -5.65
N ASN A 89 -17.02 -8.60 -6.63
CA ASN A 89 -16.64 -10.03 -6.61
C ASN A 89 -15.13 -10.26 -6.90
N ILE A 90 -14.42 -9.24 -7.40
CA ILE A 90 -13.00 -9.30 -7.76
C ILE A 90 -12.14 -8.95 -6.52
N PRO A 91 -11.26 -9.86 -6.02
CA PRO A 91 -10.29 -9.50 -4.98
C PRO A 91 -9.28 -8.51 -5.55
N TRP A 92 -9.35 -7.27 -5.08
CA TRP A 92 -8.31 -6.29 -5.28
C TRP A 92 -7.92 -5.66 -3.95
N ASN A 93 -6.66 -5.25 -3.87
CA ASN A 93 -6.16 -4.39 -2.81
C ASN A 93 -5.55 -3.16 -3.46
N LEU A 94 -5.79 -2.00 -2.87
CA LEU A 94 -5.13 -0.76 -3.24
C LEU A 94 -4.64 -0.10 -1.97
N ALA A 95 -3.38 0.27 -1.94
CA ALA A 95 -2.86 1.10 -0.87
C ALA A 95 -2.05 2.26 -1.45
N ALA A 96 -2.14 3.38 -0.75
CA ALA A 96 -1.53 4.64 -1.11
C ALA A 96 -0.80 5.19 0.10
N SER A 97 0.44 5.65 -0.09
CA SER A 97 1.21 6.35 0.93
C SER A 97 1.66 7.69 0.37
N PHE A 98 1.31 8.77 1.05
CA PHE A 98 1.73 10.12 0.75
C PHE A 98 2.69 10.60 1.83
N SER A 99 3.80 11.20 1.43
CA SER A 99 4.73 11.87 2.33
C SER A 99 4.98 13.30 1.88
N PHE A 100 5.03 14.21 2.84
CA PHE A 100 5.44 15.60 2.66
C PHE A 100 6.44 15.95 3.73
N ASN A 101 7.59 16.47 3.32
CA ASN A 101 8.64 16.93 4.20
C ASN A 101 9.09 18.31 3.76
N MET A 102 9.21 19.22 4.72
CA MET A 102 9.76 20.55 4.53
C MET A 102 10.84 20.79 5.59
N ALA A 103 12.03 21.18 5.14
CA ALA A 103 13.12 21.61 5.99
C ALA A 103 13.60 23.00 5.54
N LYS A 104 13.81 23.92 6.48
CA LYS A 104 14.41 25.22 6.16
C LYS A 104 15.92 25.18 6.38
N SER A 105 16.68 25.54 5.35
CA SER A 105 18.12 25.71 5.41
C SER A 105 18.51 27.13 4.97
N PHE A 106 19.62 27.65 5.51
CA PHE A 106 20.17 28.91 5.05
C PHE A 106 20.97 28.68 3.77
N ASN A 107 20.66 29.43 2.72
CA ASN A 107 21.44 29.44 1.49
C ASN A 107 22.39 30.63 1.51
N SER A 108 23.70 30.35 1.61
CA SER A 108 24.76 31.34 1.66
C SER A 108 24.91 32.16 0.38
N SER A 109 24.57 31.57 -0.78
CA SER A 109 24.67 32.24 -2.08
C SER A 109 23.58 33.30 -2.24
N THR A 110 22.35 32.99 -1.81
CA THR A 110 21.23 33.93 -1.90
C THR A 110 21.00 34.74 -0.62
N ARG A 111 21.83 34.54 0.42
CA ARG A 111 21.72 35.11 1.78
C ARG A 111 20.29 35.06 2.35
N ARG A 112 19.61 33.93 2.15
CA ARG A 112 18.19 33.77 2.51
C ARG A 112 17.91 32.37 3.03
N MET A 113 16.95 32.28 3.95
CA MET A 113 16.37 30.99 4.36
C MET A 113 15.54 30.42 3.20
N GLN A 114 15.84 29.20 2.79
CA GLN A 114 15.12 28.48 1.74
C GLN A 114 14.43 27.25 2.32
N SER A 115 13.22 26.98 1.83
CA SER A 115 12.49 25.74 2.16
C SER A 115 12.85 24.66 1.16
N GLN A 116 13.48 23.60 1.63
CA GLN A 116 13.64 22.34 0.90
C GLN A 116 12.40 21.50 1.13
N ILE A 117 11.59 21.36 0.08
CA ILE A 117 10.35 20.58 0.11
C ILE A 117 10.58 19.29 -0.68
N THR A 118 10.11 18.18 -0.13
CA THR A 118 9.98 16.88 -0.79
C THR A 118 8.55 16.40 -0.58
N SER A 119 7.89 15.98 -1.66
CA SER A 119 6.55 15.42 -1.58
C SER A 119 6.42 14.26 -2.54
N THR A 120 5.97 13.12 -2.03
CA THR A 120 5.90 11.87 -2.78
C THR A 120 4.57 11.17 -2.54
N LEU A 121 4.02 10.55 -3.58
CA LEU A 121 2.88 9.64 -3.50
C LEU A 121 3.33 8.29 -4.05
N ASN A 122 3.19 7.25 -3.26
CA ASN A 122 3.34 5.87 -3.73
C ASN A 122 1.98 5.19 -3.75
N LEU A 123 1.71 4.49 -4.82
CA LEU A 123 0.54 3.67 -5.03
C LEU A 123 1.00 2.24 -5.24
N HIS A 124 0.37 1.29 -4.58
CA HIS A 124 0.64 -0.12 -4.75
C HIS A 124 -0.66 -0.90 -4.61
N GLY A 125 -0.85 -1.86 -5.50
CA GLY A 125 -2.07 -2.64 -5.51
C GLY A 125 -1.91 -3.97 -6.20
N ASP A 126 -2.88 -4.83 -5.96
CA ASP A 126 -3.03 -6.08 -6.68
C ASP A 126 -4.49 -6.34 -6.99
N PHE A 127 -4.74 -7.00 -8.11
CA PHE A 127 -6.07 -7.47 -8.46
C PHE A 127 -5.98 -8.83 -9.15
N SER A 128 -6.94 -9.71 -8.86
CA SER A 128 -7.02 -11.00 -9.54
C SER A 128 -8.08 -10.95 -10.62
N VAL A 129 -7.67 -10.94 -11.89
CA VAL A 129 -8.59 -10.90 -13.04
C VAL A 129 -9.46 -12.15 -13.08
N THR A 130 -8.87 -13.30 -12.74
CA THR A 130 -9.52 -14.60 -12.58
C THR A 130 -8.80 -15.39 -11.48
N PRO A 131 -9.28 -16.55 -11.01
CA PRO A 131 -8.57 -17.36 -10.00
C PRO A 131 -7.14 -17.76 -10.39
N LYS A 132 -6.82 -17.77 -11.69
CA LYS A 132 -5.51 -18.14 -12.22
C LYS A 132 -4.67 -16.96 -12.71
N TRP A 133 -5.18 -15.73 -12.58
CA TRP A 133 -4.48 -14.52 -13.03
C TRP A 133 -4.43 -13.50 -11.92
N LYS A 134 -3.22 -13.04 -11.60
CA LYS A 134 -3.00 -11.97 -10.62
C LYS A 134 -2.09 -10.92 -11.24
N VAL A 135 -2.48 -9.66 -11.09
CA VAL A 135 -1.66 -8.52 -11.49
C VAL A 135 -1.33 -7.74 -10.24
N THR A 136 -0.06 -7.43 -10.03
CA THR A 136 0.37 -6.46 -9.03
C THR A 136 0.98 -5.27 -9.75
N PHE A 137 0.77 -4.08 -9.21
CA PHE A 137 1.40 -2.87 -9.71
C PHE A 137 1.89 -2.03 -8.54
N GLN A 138 2.93 -1.25 -8.80
CA GLN A 138 3.39 -0.20 -7.91
C GLN A 138 3.80 1.00 -8.76
N SER A 139 3.55 2.19 -8.25
CA SER A 139 3.88 3.45 -8.90
C SER A 139 4.26 4.50 -7.87
N GLY A 140 5.31 5.28 -8.13
CA GLY A 140 5.72 6.41 -7.30
C GLY A 140 5.70 7.72 -8.09
N TYR A 141 5.19 8.80 -7.50
CA TYR A 141 5.17 10.15 -8.08
C TYR A 141 5.88 11.13 -7.16
N ASP A 142 6.83 11.90 -7.71
CA ASP A 142 7.53 12.99 -7.02
C ASP A 142 6.93 14.32 -7.48
N PHE A 143 6.24 15.03 -6.58
CA PHE A 143 5.58 16.30 -6.89
C PHE A 143 6.56 17.46 -7.10
N LYS A 144 7.79 17.36 -6.57
CA LYS A 144 8.83 18.39 -6.77
C LYS A 144 9.38 18.32 -8.18
N GLN A 145 9.69 17.11 -8.64
CA GLN A 145 10.21 16.85 -9.98
C GLN A 145 9.08 16.76 -11.03
N LYS A 146 7.83 16.65 -10.58
CA LYS A 146 6.61 16.47 -11.40
C LYS A 146 6.68 15.23 -12.29
N GLU A 147 7.34 14.18 -11.81
CA GLU A 147 7.61 12.97 -12.57
C GLU A 147 7.16 11.71 -11.83
N VAL A 148 6.86 10.68 -12.63
CA VAL A 148 6.65 9.33 -12.11
C VAL A 148 8.04 8.69 -11.97
N VAL A 149 8.43 8.39 -10.73
CA VAL A 149 9.78 7.91 -10.39
C VAL A 149 9.98 6.45 -10.82
N MET A 150 8.98 5.61 -10.55
CA MET A 150 9.03 4.18 -10.86
C MET A 150 7.60 3.65 -10.99
N THR A 151 7.32 2.95 -12.08
CA THR A 151 6.10 2.16 -12.23
C THR A 151 6.46 0.78 -12.70
N SER A 152 6.01 -0.24 -11.97
CA SER A 152 6.26 -1.64 -12.35
C SER A 152 4.99 -2.45 -12.23
N PHE A 153 4.80 -3.34 -13.19
CA PHE A 153 3.74 -4.34 -13.24
C PHE A 153 4.35 -5.72 -13.06
N ASN A 154 3.68 -6.58 -12.34
CA ASN A 154 3.98 -8.01 -12.29
C ASN A 154 2.70 -8.78 -12.54
N ILE A 155 2.70 -9.58 -13.61
CA ILE A 155 1.56 -10.37 -14.04
C ILE A 155 1.89 -11.83 -13.81
N TYR A 156 1.09 -12.49 -13.00
CA TYR A 156 1.19 -13.91 -12.69
C TYR A 156 0.03 -14.67 -13.34
N ARG A 157 0.35 -15.81 -13.97
CA ARG A 157 -0.63 -16.76 -14.49
C ARG A 157 -0.31 -18.19 -14.06
N ASP A 158 -1.32 -18.87 -13.54
CA ASP A 158 -1.33 -20.32 -13.32
C ASP A 158 -1.80 -21.05 -14.60
N LEU A 159 -0.95 -21.92 -15.14
CA LEU A 159 -1.20 -22.76 -16.32
C LEU A 159 -1.44 -24.23 -15.95
N HIS A 160 -1.92 -24.48 -14.72
CA HIS A 160 -2.10 -25.78 -14.08
C HIS A 160 -0.78 -26.48 -13.75
N CYS A 161 -0.04 -26.86 -14.78
CA CYS A 161 1.22 -27.60 -14.73
C CYS A 161 2.46 -26.70 -14.68
N TRP A 162 2.26 -25.44 -15.03
CA TRP A 162 3.31 -24.44 -15.17
C TRP A 162 2.87 -23.14 -14.51
N ASP A 163 3.85 -22.36 -14.08
CA ASP A 163 3.68 -21.00 -13.59
C ASP A 163 4.37 -20.04 -14.53
N MET A 164 3.67 -18.98 -14.91
CA MET A 164 4.21 -17.89 -15.71
C MET A 164 4.19 -16.60 -14.89
N SER A 165 5.30 -15.86 -14.91
CA SER A 165 5.37 -14.51 -14.36
C SER A 165 5.99 -13.56 -15.38
N PHE A 166 5.39 -12.39 -15.55
CA PHE A 166 5.86 -11.32 -16.41
C PHE A 166 6.06 -10.05 -15.58
N GLY A 167 7.30 -9.63 -15.40
CA GLY A 167 7.64 -8.35 -14.80
C GLY A 167 7.87 -7.31 -15.89
N TRP A 168 7.35 -6.10 -15.70
CA TRP A 168 7.42 -5.03 -16.70
C TRP A 168 7.57 -3.65 -16.05
N MET A 169 8.59 -2.91 -16.49
CA MET A 169 8.82 -1.52 -16.13
C MET A 169 8.77 -0.65 -17.41
N PRO A 170 7.60 -0.08 -17.75
CA PRO A 170 7.36 0.54 -19.06
C PRO A 170 8.12 1.83 -19.33
N PHE A 171 8.40 2.62 -18.30
CA PHE A 171 8.98 3.96 -18.43
C PHE A 171 9.91 4.28 -17.28
N GLY A 172 10.57 5.44 -17.35
CA GLY A 172 11.62 5.85 -16.43
C GLY A 172 13.02 5.48 -16.93
N ARG A 173 14.03 5.72 -16.09
CA ARG A 173 15.44 5.49 -16.43
C ARG A 173 15.79 4.02 -16.62
N PHE A 174 15.06 3.13 -15.95
CA PHE A 174 15.30 1.69 -15.97
C PHE A 174 14.10 0.99 -16.63
N ARG A 175 14.09 0.91 -17.96
CA ARG A 175 13.05 0.15 -18.68
C ARG A 175 13.50 -1.29 -18.80
N SER A 176 12.64 -2.22 -18.42
CA SER A 176 12.93 -3.64 -18.49
C SER A 176 11.65 -4.45 -18.56
N TYR A 177 11.79 -5.67 -19.06
CA TYR A 177 10.78 -6.70 -18.89
C TYR A 177 11.48 -8.04 -18.69
N ASN A 178 10.81 -8.95 -18.00
CA ASN A 178 11.27 -10.31 -17.85
C ASN A 178 10.07 -11.26 -17.90
N VAL A 179 10.25 -12.38 -18.59
CA VAL A 179 9.27 -13.48 -18.62
C VAL A 179 9.95 -14.69 -17.99
N THR A 180 9.28 -15.31 -17.03
CA THR A 180 9.74 -16.54 -16.41
C THR A 180 8.62 -17.58 -16.50
N ILE A 181 8.95 -18.77 -17.00
CA ILE A 181 8.05 -19.92 -17.09
C ILE A 181 8.71 -21.08 -16.35
N ARG A 182 7.98 -21.71 -15.41
CA ARG A 182 8.50 -22.81 -14.58
C ARG A 182 7.49 -23.95 -14.53
N ALA A 183 7.95 -25.19 -14.69
CA ALA A 183 7.13 -26.36 -14.44
C ALA A 183 6.94 -26.54 -12.92
N LYS A 184 5.73 -26.86 -12.47
CA LYS A 184 5.45 -27.17 -11.07
C LYS A 184 6.00 -28.56 -10.73
N ALA A 185 6.66 -28.68 -9.58
CA ALA A 185 7.27 -29.94 -9.13
C ALA A 185 6.27 -31.12 -8.98
N SER A 186 4.97 -30.84 -8.87
CA SER A 186 3.92 -31.85 -8.66
C SER A 186 3.71 -32.82 -9.84
N ILE A 187 4.19 -32.51 -11.05
CA ILE A 187 4.09 -33.42 -12.22
C ILE A 187 5.15 -34.51 -12.21
N LEU A 188 6.29 -34.27 -11.53
CA LEU A 188 7.37 -35.25 -11.48
C LEU A 188 7.09 -36.42 -10.52
N GLN A 189 6.03 -36.33 -9.70
CA GLN A 189 5.62 -37.43 -8.80
C GLN A 189 4.64 -38.43 -9.45
N ASP A 190 3.81 -37.98 -10.39
CA ASP A 190 2.77 -38.83 -11.00
C ASP A 190 3.30 -39.73 -12.13
N LEU A 191 4.52 -39.46 -12.61
CA LEU A 191 5.22 -40.26 -13.63
C LEU A 191 6.20 -41.28 -13.02
N LYS A 192 6.01 -41.68 -11.76
CA LYS A 192 6.63 -42.90 -11.22
C LYS A 192 5.70 -44.10 -11.40
N LEU A 193 5.39 -44.42 -12.65
CA LEU A 193 4.79 -45.70 -13.00
C LEU A 193 5.86 -46.80 -12.90
N THR A 194 6.07 -47.35 -11.70
CA THR A 194 6.87 -48.58 -11.55
C THR A 194 6.09 -49.78 -12.09
N LYS A 195 6.31 -50.12 -13.36
CA LYS A 195 5.92 -51.42 -13.91
C LYS A 195 6.93 -52.47 -13.45
N ARG A 196 6.59 -53.22 -12.39
CA ARG A 196 7.26 -54.50 -12.10
C ARG A 196 6.51 -55.59 -12.86
N ALA A 197 7.11 -56.09 -13.94
CA ALA A 197 6.79 -57.41 -14.47
C ALA A 197 7.83 -58.38 -13.91
N SER A 198 7.41 -59.23 -12.98
CA SER A 198 8.14 -60.42 -12.56
C SER A 198 7.19 -61.58 -12.83
N SER A 199 7.32 -62.19 -14.00
CA SER A 199 6.69 -63.46 -14.33
C SER A 199 7.23 -64.50 -13.35
N GLY A 200 6.36 -65.05 -12.51
CA GLY A 200 6.65 -66.27 -11.75
C GLY A 200 6.92 -67.38 -12.75
N GLY A 201 8.19 -67.78 -12.86
CA GLY A 201 8.63 -68.98 -13.54
C GLY A 201 9.16 -69.93 -12.49
N SER A 202 8.28 -70.77 -11.94
CA SER A 202 8.62 -71.96 -11.18
C SER A 202 9.23 -72.99 -12.13
N TYR A 203 10.48 -73.43 -11.92
CA TYR A 203 10.95 -74.76 -12.34
C TYR A 203 12.20 -75.18 -11.54
N PHE A 204 12.02 -76.30 -10.82
CA PHE A 204 12.94 -77.20 -10.11
C PHE A 204 13.69 -76.69 -8.87
#